data_AF-A0A368TJM3-F1
#
_entry.id   AF-A0A368TJM3-F1
#
_cell.length_a   1.000
_cell.length_b   1.000
_cell.length_c   1.000
_cell.angle_alpha   90.00
_cell.angle_beta   90.00
_cell.angle_gamma   90.00
#
_symmetry.space_group_name_H-M   'P 1'
#
loop_
_entity.id
_entity.type
_entity.pdbx_description
1 polymer ?
#
loop_
_entity_poly.entity_id
_entity_poly.type
_entity_poly.pdbx_seq_one_letter_code
_entity_poly.pdbx_strand_id
1 'polypeptide(L)' 'MEIKAKIKMSGANAVLVAIPLIPDNIKNMETVIMETSVETHFEASKIGSLIASVDDYLMNANVARDMIELVQNEVGVGN' A
#
# COMPACT_ATOMS: atom_id res chain seq x y z
N MET A 1 -12.09 -21.23 -8.09
CA MET A 1 -12.36 -20.39 -6.91
C MET A 1 -11.80 -19.02 -7.21
N GLU A 2 -12.53 -17.98 -6.86
CA GLU A 2 -12.13 -16.58 -7.02
C GLU A 2 -12.19 -15.96 -5.62
N ILE A 3 -11.07 -15.43 -5.14
CA ILE A 3 -10.93 -14.87 -3.81
C ILE A 3 -10.47 -13.44 -3.98
N LYS A 4 -11.18 -12.50 -3.36
CA LYS A 4 -10.86 -11.08 -3.41
C LYS A 4 -10.53 -10.55 -2.02
N ALA A 5 -9.57 -9.64 -1.95
CA ALA A 5 -9.29 -8.87 -0.75
C ALA A 5 -9.20 -7.38 -1.08
N LYS A 6 -9.47 -6.56 -0.08
CA LYS A 6 -9.34 -5.10 -0.17
C LYS A 6 -8.59 -4.58 1.05
N ILE A 7 -7.53 -3.82 0.81
CA ILE A 7 -6.83 -3.04 1.84
C ILE A 7 -7.16 -1.58 1.61
N LYS A 8 -7.66 -0.91 2.65
CA LYS A 8 -7.89 0.54 2.63
C LYS A 8 -6.94 1.21 3.61
N MET A 9 -6.17 2.17 3.11
CA MET A 9 -5.34 3.07 3.92
C MET A 9 -5.96 4.46 3.89
N SER A 10 -5.93 5.18 5.00
CA SER A 10 -6.50 6.54 5.11
C SER A 10 -5.62 7.38 6.03
N GLY A 11 -5.61 8.69 5.80
CA GLY A 11 -4.77 9.64 6.54
C GLY A 11 -3.87 10.47 5.64
N ALA A 12 -3.21 11.47 6.21
CA ALA A 12 -2.47 12.51 5.48
C ALA A 12 -1.40 11.96 4.53
N ASN A 13 -0.74 10.86 4.91
CA ASN A 13 0.34 10.25 4.12
C ASN A 13 -0.13 9.03 3.29
N ALA A 14 -1.41 8.66 3.30
CA ALA A 14 -1.88 7.42 2.66
C ALA A 14 -1.55 7.35 1.16
N VAL A 15 -1.70 8.48 0.46
CA VAL A 15 -1.34 8.61 -0.96
C VAL A 15 0.16 8.46 -1.16
N LEU A 16 0.97 9.12 -0.32
CA LEU A 16 2.42 9.06 -0.39
C LEU A 16 2.96 7.65 -0.13
N VAL A 17 2.35 6.90 0.79
CA VAL A 17 2.67 5.50 1.05
C VAL A 17 2.33 4.63 -0.16
N ALA A 18 1.22 4.89 -0.85
CA ALA A 18 0.75 4.01 -1.93
C ALA A 18 1.47 4.21 -3.27
N ILE A 19 1.91 5.43 -3.59
CA ILE A 19 2.61 5.74 -4.85
C ILE A 19 3.74 4.75 -5.18
N PRO A 20 4.70 4.46 -4.28
CA PRO A 20 5.78 3.53 -4.57
C PRO A 20 5.35 2.06 -4.70
N LEU A 21 4.13 1.71 -4.29
CA LEU A 21 3.59 0.34 -4.38
C LEU A 21 2.85 0.08 -5.69
N ILE A 22 2.43 1.12 -6.41
CA ILE A 22 1.70 1.00 -7.69
C ILE A 22 2.47 0.20 -8.76
N PRO A 23 3.80 0.31 -8.90
CA PRO A 23 4.53 -0.48 -9.89
C PRO A 23 4.40 -2.00 -9.70
N ASP A 24 4.11 -2.46 -8.48
CA ASP A 24 3.90 -3.88 -8.15
C ASP A 24 2.47 -4.36 -8.46
N ASN A 25 1.60 -3.47 -8.99
CA ASN A 25 0.27 -3.83 -9.47
C ASN A 25 0.36 -4.71 -10.73
N ILE A 26 0.61 -6.01 -10.54
CA ILE A 26 0.45 -7.04 -11.57
C ILE A 26 -1.06 -7.19 -11.87
N LYS A 27 -1.45 -7.92 -12.94
CA LYS A 27 -2.85 -8.17 -13.37
C LYS A 27 -3.88 -8.54 -12.28
N ASN A 28 -3.43 -8.91 -11.09
CA ASN A 28 -4.24 -9.38 -9.98
C ASN A 28 -4.29 -8.40 -8.80
N MET A 29 -3.72 -7.19 -8.95
CA MET A 29 -3.70 -6.14 -7.96
C MET A 29 -4.01 -4.79 -8.60
N GLU A 30 -4.90 -4.01 -8.00
CA GLU A 30 -5.30 -2.70 -8.49
C GLU A 30 -5.34 -1.69 -7.34
N THR A 31 -4.61 -0.59 -7.47
CA THR A 31 -4.64 0.52 -6.50
C THR A 31 -5.44 1.69 -7.05
N VAL A 32 -6.44 2.12 -6.29
CA VAL A 32 -7.28 3.29 -6.55
C VAL A 32 -6.99 4.37 -5.52
N ILE A 33 -6.51 5.52 -5.98
CA ILE A 33 -6.30 6.69 -5.13
C ILE A 33 -7.58 7.53 -5.10
N MET A 34 -8.05 7.84 -3.89
CA MET A 34 -9.15 8.78 -3.62
C MET A 34 -8.59 10.00 -2.88
N GLU A 35 -9.40 11.05 -2.69
CA GLU A 35 -8.95 12.31 -2.06
C GLU A 35 -8.27 12.14 -0.69
N THR A 36 -8.78 11.23 0.14
CA THR A 36 -8.30 11.06 1.54
C THR A 36 -7.91 9.62 1.88
N SER A 37 -7.97 8.72 0.90
CA SER A 37 -7.71 7.30 1.10
C SER A 37 -7.18 6.62 -0.14
N VAL A 38 -6.55 5.48 0.05
CA VAL A 38 -6.14 4.59 -1.03
C VAL A 38 -6.76 3.22 -0.79
N GLU A 39 -7.32 2.62 -1.82
CA GLU A 39 -7.79 1.24 -1.80
C GLU A 39 -6.94 0.39 -2.74
N THR A 40 -6.41 -0.73 -2.25
CA THR A 40 -5.75 -1.74 -3.09
C THR A 40 -6.57 -3.02 -3.06
N HIS A 41 -6.99 -3.45 -4.24
CA HIS A 41 -7.78 -4.65 -4.48
C HIS A 41 -6.87 -5.77 -4.95
N PHE A 42 -7.13 -7.00 -4.48
CA PHE A 42 -6.37 -8.20 -4.81
C PHE A 42 -7.32 -9.28 -5.30
N GLU A 43 -6.90 -10.05 -6.29
CA GLU A 43 -7.64 -11.21 -6.80
C GLU A 43 -6.73 -12.44 -6.91
N ALA A 44 -7.17 -13.58 -6.39
CA ALA A 44 -6.39 -14.81 -6.47
C ALA A 44 -7.28 -16.05 -6.57
N SER A 45 -6.73 -17.12 -7.18
CA SER A 45 -7.38 -18.42 -7.29
C SER A 45 -7.01 -19.39 -6.16
N LYS A 46 -6.03 -19.03 -5.32
CA LYS A 46 -5.53 -19.82 -4.18
C LYS A 46 -5.41 -18.95 -2.94
N ILE A 47 -5.91 -19.42 -1.80
CA ILE A 47 -5.85 -18.71 -0.51
C ILE A 47 -4.40 -18.37 -0.14
N GLY A 48 -3.49 -19.34 -0.24
CA GLY A 48 -2.07 -19.12 0.11
C GLY A 48 -1.39 -18.04 -0.74
N SER A 49 -1.75 -17.94 -2.03
CA SER A 49 -1.25 -16.88 -2.91
C SER A 49 -1.78 -15.50 -2.50
N LEU A 50 -3.06 -15.41 -2.13
CA LEU A 50 -3.63 -14.15 -1.64
C LEU A 50 -2.95 -13.69 -0.35
N ILE A 51 -2.73 -14.60 0.59
CA ILE A 51 -2.07 -14.30 1.87
C ILE A 51 -0.67 -13.76 1.62
N ALA A 52 0.13 -14.45 0.79
CA ALA A 52 1.48 -14.00 0.46
C ALA A 52 1.49 -12.61 -0.19
N SER A 53 0.63 -12.36 -1.18
CA SER A 53 0.58 -11.06 -1.85
C SER A 53 0.12 -9.92 -0.93
N VAL A 54 -0.83 -10.17 -0.03
CA VAL A 54 -1.24 -9.16 0.95
C VAL A 54 -0.14 -8.90 1.98
N ASP A 55 0.58 -9.93 2.42
CA ASP A 55 1.70 -9.80 3.37
C ASP A 55 2.85 -8.98 2.77
N ASP A 56 3.27 -9.32 1.54
CA ASP A 56 4.29 -8.58 0.79
C ASP A 56 3.89 -7.10 0.60
N TYR A 57 2.62 -6.85 0.23
CA TYR A 57 2.10 -5.49 0.08
C TYR A 57 2.14 -4.70 1.39
N LEU A 58 1.71 -5.29 2.50
CA LEU A 58 1.69 -4.62 3.81
C LEU A 58 3.11 -4.37 4.33
N MET A 59 4.06 -5.28 4.08
CA MET A 59 5.47 -5.06 4.38
C MET A 59 6.01 -3.86 3.59
N ASN A 60 5.76 -3.80 2.28
CA ASN A 60 6.18 -2.67 1.43
C ASN A 60 5.54 -1.35 1.89
N ALA A 61 4.26 -1.37 2.27
CA ALA A 61 3.56 -0.21 2.80
C ALA A 61 4.18 0.29 4.11
N ASN A 62 4.59 -0.63 4.99
CA ASN A 62 5.27 -0.27 6.24
C ASN A 62 6.60 0.42 5.98
N VAL A 63 7.42 -0.11 5.07
CA VAL A 63 8.70 0.51 4.69
C VAL A 63 8.47 1.90 4.08
N ALA A 64 7.51 2.05 3.17
CA ALA A 64 7.20 3.35 2.57
C ALA A 64 6.75 4.39 3.62
N ARG A 65 5.96 3.97 4.62
CA ARG A 65 5.58 4.83 5.75
C ARG A 65 6.81 5.26 6.55
N ASP A 66 7.67 4.32 6.92
CA ASP A 66 8.86 4.60 7.74
C ASP A 66 9.81 5.58 7.02
N MET A 67 9.94 5.48 5.69
CA MET A 67 10.71 6.43 4.88
C MET A 67 10.10 7.85 4.87
N ILE A 68 8.77 7.96 4.82
CA ILE A 68 8.08 9.27 4.88
C ILE A 68 8.29 9.91 6.25
N GLU A 69 8.20 9.14 7.33
CA GLU A 69 8.44 9.62 8.70
C GLU A 69 9.89 10.08 8.88
N LEU A 70 10.87 9.36 8.34
CA LEU A 70 12.27 9.76 8.32
C LEU A 70 12.46 11.12 7.66
N VAL A 71 11.91 11.33 6.45
CA VAL A 71 12.01 12.60 5.74
C VAL A 71 11.30 13.72 6.51
N GLN A 72 10.11 13.48 7.06
CA GLN A 72 9.37 14.49 7.83
C GLN A 72 10.13 14.90 9.10
N ASN A 73 10.79 13.96 9.77
CA ASN A 73 11.59 14.21 10.97
C ASN A 73 12.90 14.95 10.65
N GLU A 74 13.59 14.61 9.55
CA GLU A 74 14.81 15.31 9.13
C GLU A 74 14.53 16.75 8.66
N VAL A 75 13.42 16.97 7.96
CA VAL A 75 13.00 18.31 7.50
C VAL A 75 12.45 19.17 8.66
N GLY A 76 11.97 18.54 9.74
CA GLY A 76 11.46 19.20 10.94
C GLY A 76 12.54 19.75 11.90
N VAL A 77 13.82 19.41 11.72
CA VAL A 77 14.95 19.91 12.56
C VAL A 77 15.57 21.20 11.98
N GLY A 78 15.02 21.71 10.88
CA GLY A 78 15.53 22.89 10.16
C GLY A 78 14.78 24.20 10.36
N ASN A 79 13.98 24.36 11.42
CA ASN A 79 13.35 25.65 11.79
C ASN A 79 13.79 26.12 13.17
#